data_AF-A0A069CY48-F1
#
_entry.id   AF-A0A069CY48-F1
#
_cell.length_a   1.000
_cell.length_b   1.000
_cell.length_c   1.000
_cell.angle_alpha   90.00
_cell.angle_beta   90.00
_cell.angle_gamma   90.00
#
_symmetry.space_group_name_H-M   'P 1'
#
loop_
_entity.id
_entity.type
_entity.pdbx_description
1 polymer ?
#
loop_
_entity_poly.entity_id
_entity_poly.type
_entity_poly.pdbx_seq_one_letter_code
_entity_poly.pdbx_strand_id
1 'polypeptide(L)'
;MMYGAGTLQANQVMGQGNYALASHNVFNEMGQSDGKTLFSPLIHARLGQRIYLTDRQAVYVYQVDQINNVSQYDLTVLNQHENKRQVTLLTCLDAGATKRIVVVGDLIKVESFNQKTAAYFGN
;
A
#
# COMPACT_ATOMS: atom_id res chain seq x y z
N MET A 1 -2.76 11.97 -7.78
CA MET A 1 -3.31 10.60 -7.86
C MET A 1 -4.72 10.59 -7.31
N MET A 2 -5.72 11.09 -8.05
CA MET A 2 -7.07 11.32 -7.49
C MET A 2 -8.06 10.16 -7.67
N TYR A 3 -7.68 9.11 -8.41
CA TYR A 3 -8.60 8.03 -8.81
C TYR A 3 -8.16 6.63 -8.36
N GLY A 4 -6.98 6.48 -7.78
CA GLY A 4 -6.42 5.20 -7.40
C GLY A 4 -4.96 5.30 -6.95
N ALA A 5 -4.31 4.14 -6.80
CA ALA A 5 -2.91 4.07 -6.42
C ALA A 5 -1.98 4.04 -7.65
N GLY A 6 -0.82 4.67 -7.54
CA GLY A 6 0.23 4.69 -8.57
C GLY A 6 1.52 4.03 -8.08
N THR A 7 2.26 3.42 -9.00
CA THR A 7 3.59 2.85 -8.76
C THR A 7 4.64 3.95 -8.53
N LEU A 8 5.50 3.80 -7.52
CA LEU A 8 6.53 4.79 -7.18
C LEU A 8 7.89 4.59 -7.87
N GLN A 9 8.16 3.41 -8.41
CA GLN A 9 9.35 3.10 -9.20
C GLN A 9 8.96 2.56 -10.59
N ALA A 10 9.82 2.77 -11.57
CA ALA A 10 9.66 2.19 -12.91
C ALA A 10 9.90 0.67 -12.87
N ASN A 11 9.21 -0.07 -13.74
CA ASN A 11 9.42 -1.52 -13.96
C ASN A 11 9.24 -2.42 -12.74
N GLN A 12 8.48 -1.99 -11.72
CA GLN A 12 8.15 -2.83 -10.58
C GLN A 12 7.27 -4.01 -11.00
N VAL A 13 7.53 -5.18 -10.42
CA VAL A 13 6.79 -6.43 -10.70
C VAL A 13 6.09 -6.89 -9.44
N MET A 14 4.79 -7.16 -9.51
CA MET A 14 4.05 -7.68 -8.36
C MET A 14 4.67 -9.01 -7.88
N GLY A 15 4.70 -9.19 -6.56
CA GLY A 15 5.31 -10.36 -5.94
C GLY A 15 6.84 -10.43 -5.98
N GLN A 16 7.55 -9.39 -6.44
CA GLN A 16 9.02 -9.32 -6.46
C GLN A 16 9.52 -8.06 -5.75
N GLY A 17 10.67 -8.18 -5.06
CA GLY A 17 11.31 -7.06 -4.38
C GLY A 17 10.36 -6.31 -3.45
N ASN A 18 10.53 -5.01 -3.34
CA ASN A 18 9.63 -4.08 -2.68
C ASN A 18 8.75 -3.38 -3.72
N TYR A 19 7.47 -3.79 -3.82
CA TYR A 19 6.49 -3.21 -4.74
C TYR A 19 5.76 -2.04 -4.06
N ALA A 20 6.13 -0.82 -4.40
CA ALA A 20 5.68 0.40 -3.76
C ALA A 20 4.54 1.10 -4.52
N LEU A 21 3.46 1.37 -3.80
CA LEU A 21 2.27 2.08 -4.25
C LEU A 21 2.00 3.31 -3.38
N ALA A 22 1.58 4.41 -4.01
CA ALA A 22 1.10 5.58 -3.31
C ALA A 22 -0.31 5.97 -3.74
N SER A 23 -1.08 6.54 -2.81
CA SER A 23 -2.35 7.21 -3.10
C SER A 23 -2.57 8.35 -2.11
N HIS A 24 -3.61 9.17 -2.30
CA HIS A 24 -3.90 10.27 -1.40
C HIS A 24 -4.60 9.80 -0.12
N ASN A 25 -4.32 10.54 0.95
CA ASN A 25 -5.17 10.65 2.12
C ASN A 25 -6.00 11.93 1.92
N VAL A 26 -7.32 11.81 1.95
CA VAL A 26 -8.25 12.90 1.68
C VAL A 26 -8.53 13.62 2.99
N PHE A 27 -8.27 14.92 3.03
CA PHE A 27 -8.49 15.78 4.19
C PHE A 27 -9.64 16.76 3.96
N ASN A 28 -10.42 17.03 5.00
CA ASN A 28 -11.40 18.12 5.00
C ASN A 28 -10.74 19.49 5.23
N GLU A 29 -11.54 20.57 5.19
CA GLU A 29 -11.06 21.95 5.41
C GLU A 29 -10.42 22.17 6.79
N MET A 30 -10.75 21.32 7.77
CA MET A 30 -10.18 21.33 9.12
C MET A 30 -8.88 20.50 9.23
N GLY A 31 -8.38 19.96 8.10
CA GLY A 31 -7.17 19.15 8.04
C GLY A 31 -7.33 17.74 8.59
N GLN A 32 -8.56 17.25 8.76
CA GLN A 32 -8.85 15.90 9.26
C GLN A 32 -9.03 14.93 8.10
N SER A 33 -8.41 13.74 8.20
CA SER A 33 -8.59 12.66 7.24
C SER A 33 -10.03 12.17 7.25
N ASP A 34 -10.58 11.86 6.07
CA ASP A 34 -11.90 11.24 5.94
C ASP A 34 -11.94 9.75 6.34
N GLY A 35 -10.75 9.14 6.52
CA GLY A 35 -10.56 7.75 6.93
C GLY A 35 -11.13 6.67 6.00
N LYS A 36 -11.61 7.04 4.80
CA LYS A 36 -12.42 6.15 3.95
C LYS A 36 -12.01 6.13 2.48
N THR A 37 -11.64 7.27 1.91
CA THR A 37 -11.40 7.38 0.47
C THR A 37 -9.95 7.09 0.13
N LEU A 38 -9.69 6.42 -1.01
CA LEU A 38 -8.34 6.12 -1.49
C LEU A 38 -7.48 5.42 -0.40
N PHE A 39 -6.35 5.99 0.00
CA PHE A 39 -5.49 5.47 1.07
C PHE A 39 -5.72 6.15 2.43
N SER A 40 -6.74 7.00 2.59
CA SER A 40 -7.14 7.49 3.92
C SER A 40 -7.30 6.36 4.95
N PRO A 41 -7.86 5.18 4.64
CA PRO A 41 -7.99 4.08 5.61
C PRO A 41 -6.67 3.58 6.21
N LEU A 42 -5.50 3.88 5.60
CA LEU A 42 -4.20 3.47 6.14
C LEU A 42 -3.90 4.08 7.52
N ILE A 43 -4.59 5.17 7.92
CA ILE A 43 -4.53 5.70 9.30
C ILE A 43 -5.00 4.68 10.35
N HIS A 44 -5.72 3.64 9.93
CA HIS A 44 -6.26 2.57 10.78
C HIS A 44 -5.61 1.20 10.50
N ALA A 45 -4.50 1.16 9.76
CA ALA A 45 -3.79 -0.07 9.47
C ALA A 45 -3.35 -0.79 10.76
N ARG A 46 -3.32 -2.12 10.72
CA ARG A 46 -2.93 -2.98 11.84
C ARG A 46 -2.03 -4.12 11.37
N LEU A 47 -1.10 -4.52 12.22
CA LEU A 47 -0.28 -5.71 12.01
C LEU A 47 -1.17 -6.94 11.79
N GLY A 48 -0.78 -7.80 10.86
CA GLY A 48 -1.53 -9.01 10.49
C GLY A 48 -2.65 -8.79 9.48
N GLN A 49 -3.01 -7.55 9.14
CA GLN A 49 -3.99 -7.29 8.07
C GLN A 49 -3.49 -7.81 6.72
N ARG A 50 -4.43 -8.25 5.88
CA ARG A 50 -4.12 -8.74 4.53
C ARG A 50 -4.18 -7.59 3.52
N ILE A 51 -3.19 -7.55 2.63
CA ILE A 51 -3.18 -6.69 1.45
C ILE A 51 -3.24 -7.60 0.22
N TYR A 52 -4.15 -7.31 -0.69
CA TYR A 52 -4.35 -8.08 -1.92
C TYR A 52 -4.02 -7.19 -3.12
N LEU A 53 -3.09 -7.64 -3.96
CA LEU A 53 -2.84 -7.04 -5.27
C LEU A 53 -3.21 -8.03 -6.38
N THR A 54 -3.59 -7.53 -7.54
CA THR A 54 -3.83 -8.36 -8.72
C THR A 54 -3.48 -7.63 -10.01
N ASP A 55 -2.92 -8.38 -10.95
CA ASP A 55 -2.70 -8.01 -12.35
C ASP A 55 -3.75 -8.65 -13.27
N ARG A 56 -4.83 -9.19 -12.69
CA ARG A 56 -5.89 -10.01 -13.31
C ARG A 56 -5.44 -11.38 -13.85
N GLN A 57 -4.19 -11.77 -13.66
CA GLN A 57 -3.69 -13.12 -13.94
C GLN A 57 -3.43 -13.88 -12.64
N ALA A 58 -2.87 -13.19 -11.65
CA ALA A 58 -2.62 -13.71 -10.31
C ALA A 58 -3.16 -12.75 -9.23
N VAL A 59 -3.32 -13.29 -8.03
CA VAL A 59 -3.57 -12.56 -6.79
C VAL A 59 -2.37 -12.75 -5.88
N TYR A 60 -1.81 -11.64 -5.43
CA TYR A 60 -0.67 -11.57 -4.53
C TYR A 60 -1.18 -11.18 -3.16
N VAL A 61 -1.06 -12.09 -2.20
CA VAL A 61 -1.52 -11.90 -0.84
C VAL A 61 -0.32 -11.57 0.04
N TYR A 62 -0.36 -10.39 0.64
CA TYR A 62 0.62 -9.91 1.60
C TYR A 62 -0.02 -9.81 2.98
N GLN A 63 0.82 -9.82 4.01
CA GLN A 63 0.41 -9.59 5.39
C GLN A 63 1.22 -8.44 5.98
N VAL A 64 0.52 -7.44 6.54
CA VAL A 64 1.15 -6.28 7.18
C VAL A 64 2.03 -6.74 8.34
N ASP A 65 3.30 -6.36 8.30
CA ASP A 65 4.30 -6.68 9.32
C ASP A 65 4.93 -5.41 9.92
N GLN A 66 4.83 -4.27 9.24
CA GLN A 66 5.32 -2.97 9.73
C GLN A 66 4.39 -1.81 9.38
N ILE A 67 4.29 -0.86 10.30
CA ILE A 67 3.55 0.40 10.13
C ILE A 67 4.39 1.52 10.72
N ASN A 68 4.81 2.47 9.89
CA ASN A 68 5.72 3.54 10.27
C ASN A 68 5.17 4.91 9.87
N ASN A 69 5.51 5.93 10.66
CA ASN A 69 5.30 7.33 10.30
C ASN A 69 6.67 7.95 10.01
N VAL A 70 6.91 8.35 8.77
CA VAL A 70 8.21 8.86 8.31
C VAL A 70 8.11 10.30 7.81
N SER A 71 9.26 10.97 7.70
CA SER A 71 9.35 12.27 7.02
C SER A 71 9.09 12.11 5.52
N GLN A 72 8.54 13.13 4.88
CA GLN A 72 8.39 13.16 3.42
C GLN A 72 9.71 12.97 2.63
N TYR A 73 10.86 13.21 3.27
CA TYR A 73 12.19 13.06 2.66
C TYR A 73 12.79 11.67 2.83
N ASP A 74 12.15 10.78 3.59
CA ASP A 74 12.68 9.44 3.83
C ASP A 74 12.40 8.52 2.65
N LEU A 75 13.33 8.50 1.69
CA LEU A 75 13.27 7.64 0.52
C LEU A 75 13.68 6.20 0.81
N THR A 76 14.22 5.90 1.99
CA THR A 76 14.72 4.56 2.34
C THR A 76 13.60 3.53 2.40
N VAL A 77 12.35 3.99 2.56
CA VAL A 77 11.14 3.16 2.51
C VAL A 77 10.89 2.50 1.15
N LEU A 78 11.57 2.98 0.10
CA LEU A 78 11.52 2.42 -1.26
C LEU A 78 12.70 1.49 -1.57
N ASN A 79 13.60 1.27 -0.60
CA ASN A 79 14.74 0.39 -0.80
C ASN A 79 14.29 -1.04 -1.06
N GLN A 80 15.11 -1.73 -1.85
CA GLN A 80 14.96 -3.15 -2.10
C GLN A 80 15.70 -3.92 -1.00
N HIS A 81 15.12 -5.03 -0.55
CA HIS A 81 15.69 -5.88 0.47
C HIS A 81 15.99 -7.26 -0.12
N GLU A 82 17.21 -7.76 0.09
CA GLU A 82 17.61 -9.06 -0.42
C GLU A 82 16.69 -10.16 0.12
N ASN A 83 16.29 -11.07 -0.76
CA ASN A 83 15.43 -12.22 -0.45
C ASN A 83 14.07 -11.87 0.17
N LYS A 84 13.62 -10.62 0.04
CA LYS A 84 12.30 -10.16 0.49
C LYS A 84 11.38 -9.89 -0.71
N ARG A 85 10.10 -10.18 -0.50
CA ARG A 85 9.01 -9.90 -1.43
C ARG A 85 7.96 -9.15 -0.63
N GLN A 86 7.87 -7.85 -0.85
CA GLN A 86 7.15 -6.91 -0.01
C GLN A 86 6.25 -6.02 -0.86
N VAL A 87 5.21 -5.50 -0.22
CA VAL A 87 4.43 -4.38 -0.71
C VAL A 87 4.60 -3.22 0.27
N THR A 88 4.82 -2.02 -0.26
CA THR A 88 4.86 -0.78 0.53
C THR A 88 3.72 0.13 0.08
N LEU A 89 2.81 0.47 0.98
CA LEU A 89 1.71 1.41 0.73
C LEU A 89 2.04 2.74 1.42
N LEU A 90 1.99 3.83 0.65
CA LEU A 90 2.38 5.17 1.10
C LEU A 90 1.24 6.17 0.97
N THR A 91 1.00 6.99 2.00
CA THR A 91 0.07 8.12 1.93
C THR A 91 0.49 9.28 2.83
N CYS A 92 -0.08 10.48 2.64
CA CYS A 92 0.15 11.62 3.53
C CYS A 92 -0.45 11.37 4.92
N LEU A 93 0.31 11.65 5.98
CA LEU A 93 -0.20 11.59 7.36
C LEU A 93 -0.99 12.86 7.73
N ASP A 94 -0.56 14.01 7.21
CA ASP A 94 -1.12 15.33 7.49
C ASP A 94 -1.45 16.10 6.20
N ALA A 95 -2.37 17.06 6.32
CA ALA A 95 -2.80 17.90 5.19
C ALA A 95 -1.66 18.76 4.60
N GLY A 96 -0.65 19.10 5.42
CA GLY A 96 0.56 19.79 4.97
C GLY A 96 1.56 18.90 4.23
N ALA A 97 1.27 17.60 4.09
CA ALA A 97 2.11 16.60 3.47
C ALA A 97 3.55 16.56 4.04
N THR A 98 3.73 16.85 5.33
CA THR A 98 5.06 16.86 5.95
C THR A 98 5.54 15.47 6.35
N LYS A 99 4.60 14.56 6.66
CA LYS A 99 4.85 13.17 7.02
C LYS A 99 4.09 12.20 6.14
N ARG A 100 4.52 10.95 6.15
CA ARG A 100 3.87 9.83 5.44
C ARG A 100 3.54 8.70 6.40
N ILE A 101 2.40 8.06 6.19
CA ILE A 101 2.14 6.73 6.72
C ILE A 101 2.68 5.72 5.72
N VAL A 102 3.45 4.76 6.23
CA VAL A 102 4.06 3.69 5.46
C VAL A 102 3.60 2.38 6.04
N VAL A 103 2.89 1.59 5.25
CA VAL A 103 2.45 0.24 5.61
C VAL A 103 3.21 -0.74 4.75
N VAL A 104 3.98 -1.62 5.39
CA VAL A 104 4.74 -2.67 4.71
C VAL A 104 4.08 -4.01 5.02
N GLY A 105 4.02 -4.88 4.02
CA GLY A 105 3.62 -6.26 4.20
C GLY A 105 4.48 -7.23 3.41
N ASP A 106 4.78 -8.38 4.02
CA ASP A 106 5.51 -9.48 3.41
C ASP A 106 4.55 -10.36 2.58
N LEU A 107 5.00 -10.78 1.40
CA LEU A 107 4.26 -11.69 0.51
C LEU A 107 4.20 -13.08 1.15
N ILE A 108 2.98 -13.59 1.31
CA ILE A 108 2.75 -14.88 1.94
C ILE A 108 2.13 -15.90 0.98
N LYS A 109 1.47 -15.46 -0.09
CA LYS A 109 0.85 -16.36 -1.06
C LYS A 109 0.68 -15.71 -2.42
N VAL A 110 0.82 -16.51 -3.47
CA VAL A 110 0.41 -16.17 -4.84
C VAL A 110 -0.56 -17.25 -5.32
N GLU A 111 -1.68 -16.83 -5.89
CA GLU A 111 -2.72 -17.73 -6.39
C GLU A 111 -3.27 -17.24 -7.75
N SER A 112 -3.74 -18.15 -8.60
CA SER A 112 -4.30 -17.79 -9.90
C SER A 112 -5.56 -16.94 -9.74
N PHE A 113 -5.72 -15.91 -10.57
CA PHE A 113 -6.93 -15.11 -10.61
C PHE A 113 -8.09 -15.93 -11.21
N ASN A 114 -9.14 -16.14 -10.41
CA ASN A 114 -10.35 -16.85 -10.83
C ASN A 114 -11.58 -16.28 -10.08
N GLN A 115 -12.76 -16.86 -10.29
CA GLN A 115 -14.00 -16.38 -9.67
C GLN A 115 -13.94 -16.32 -8.13
N LYS A 116 -13.29 -17.29 -7.48
CA LYS A 116 -13.15 -17.31 -6.01
C LYS A 116 -12.24 -16.18 -5.52
N THR A 117 -11.10 -15.96 -6.18
CA THR A 117 -10.12 -14.96 -5.75
C THR A 117 -10.52 -13.55 -6.15
N ALA A 118 -11.34 -13.40 -7.20
CA ALA A 118 -11.95 -12.13 -7.59
C ALA A 118 -12.86 -11.56 -6.49
N ALA A 119 -13.46 -12.41 -5.66
CA ALA A 119 -14.29 -11.99 -4.53
C ALA A 119 -13.54 -11.16 -3.49
N TYR A 120 -12.19 -11.20 -3.44
CA TYR A 120 -11.40 -10.33 -2.57
C TYR A 120 -11.45 -8.85 -2.97
N PHE A 121 -11.86 -8.56 -4.21
CA PHE A 121 -11.87 -7.21 -4.79
C PHE A 121 -13.29 -6.68 -5.06
N GLY A 122 -14.31 -7.48 -4.80
CA GLY A 122 -15.71 -7.08 -4.90
C GLY A 122 -16.22 -6.54 -3.56
N ASN A 123 -16.98 -5.44 -3.62
CA ASN A 123 -17.81 -4.97 -2.50
C ASN A 123 -19.11 -5.77 -2.45
#